data_AF-A0A662LYJ9-F1
#
_entry.id   AF-A0A662LYJ9-F1
#
_cell.length_a   1.000
_cell.length_b   1.000
_cell.length_c   1.000
_cell.angle_alpha   90.00
_cell.angle_beta   90.00
_cell.angle_gamma   90.00
#
_symmetry.space_group_name_H-M   'P 1'
#
loop_
_entity.id
_entity.type
_entity.pdbx_description
1 polymer ?
#
loop_
_entity_poly.entity_id
_entity_poly.type
_entity_poly.pdbx_seq_one_letter_code
_entity_poly.pdbx_strand_id
1 'polypeptide(L)'
;ALQIDLTGQVTAESLGHVFYSGIGGQADFMRGAALAEGGKSIVVLPSTAQNGNVSRIVPFLDEGAGVTLTRGDVWYVVTEYGIAYLHGKNVRERAMSLIAIAHPKFRHWLLEEAKKFNLIFKDQAFIPGSKGQYPEELETYRTTKTGLEVFLRPVKLTDEPLLKEFFYSLSDQTIYKRFISVRTDMPHERLQEFVVIDYSKEMVILAILQRGVKEEVIGVGQYGIDERTHTAEIALVVKDEYQNKGVGRVLLEYLTELAKKQGLLGFTAEVLADNKIMLHLFESMGFEIEKRYDESGVYELKMRFR
;
A
#
# COMPACT_ATOMS: atom_id res chain seq x y z
N ALA A 1 1.97 26.13 -2.29
CA ALA A 1 3.24 25.80 -2.97
C ALA A 1 3.12 26.06 -4.47
N LEU A 2 4.21 26.51 -5.11
CA LEU A 2 4.32 26.62 -6.56
C LEU A 2 4.77 25.28 -7.18
N GLN A 3 5.83 24.69 -6.62
CA GLN A 3 6.29 23.33 -6.94
C GLN A 3 6.71 22.60 -5.66
N ILE A 4 6.61 21.27 -5.71
CA ILE A 4 7.24 20.35 -4.78
C ILE A 4 8.02 19.32 -5.59
N ASP A 5 9.26 19.05 -5.20
CA ASP A 5 10.03 18.00 -5.87
C ASP A 5 9.87 16.62 -5.22
N LEU A 6 10.35 15.56 -5.89
CA LEU A 6 10.23 14.18 -5.42
C LEU A 6 11.03 13.88 -4.13
N THR A 7 11.96 14.75 -3.73
CA THR A 7 12.60 14.68 -2.42
C THR A 7 11.73 15.32 -1.33
N GLY A 8 10.74 16.12 -1.73
CA GLY A 8 9.74 16.77 -0.89
C GLY A 8 10.16 18.14 -0.36
N GLN A 9 11.13 18.80 -0.99
CA GLN A 9 11.37 20.23 -0.77
C GLN A 9 10.43 21.06 -1.65
N VAL A 10 10.10 22.26 -1.19
CA VAL A 10 9.02 23.08 -1.75
C VAL A 10 9.51 24.48 -2.04
N THR A 11 9.13 25.00 -3.20
CA THR A 11 9.16 26.44 -3.49
C THR A 11 7.76 27.03 -3.41
N ALA A 12 7.64 28.17 -2.75
CA ALA A 12 6.43 28.99 -2.73
C ALA A 12 6.64 30.39 -3.29
N GLU A 13 7.87 30.73 -3.68
CA GLU A 13 8.25 32.12 -4.01
C GLU A 13 8.76 32.30 -5.45
N SER A 14 9.28 31.24 -6.08
CA SER A 14 9.92 31.33 -7.39
C SER A 14 9.65 30.12 -8.28
N LEU A 15 9.72 30.36 -9.59
CA LEU A 15 9.80 29.33 -10.63
C LEU A 15 11.04 29.66 -11.48
N GLY A 16 11.98 28.72 -11.51
CA GLY A 16 13.33 28.95 -12.03
C GLY A 16 13.96 30.21 -11.44
N HIS A 17 14.54 31.05 -12.30
CA HIS A 17 15.20 32.29 -11.88
C HIS A 17 14.26 33.48 -11.58
N VAL A 18 12.94 33.28 -11.61
CA VAL A 18 11.95 34.37 -11.42
C VAL A 18 11.29 34.26 -10.06
N PHE A 19 11.45 35.30 -9.23
CA PHE A 19 10.83 35.42 -7.91
C PHE A 19 9.54 36.26 -8.00
N TYR A 20 8.43 35.69 -7.58
CA TYR A 20 7.11 36.30 -7.58
C TYR A 20 6.73 36.88 -6.20
N SER A 21 7.33 36.35 -5.14
CA SER A 21 7.13 36.77 -3.76
C SER A 21 8.40 36.55 -2.94
N GLY A 22 8.37 36.89 -1.65
CA GLY A 22 9.42 36.51 -0.70
C GLY A 22 8.94 35.42 0.26
N ILE A 23 9.89 34.80 0.98
CA ILE A 23 9.65 33.68 1.92
C ILE A 23 8.57 33.94 2.99
N GLY A 24 8.43 35.17 3.48
CA GLY A 24 7.60 35.48 4.65
C GLY A 24 7.99 34.64 5.88
N GLY A 25 7.01 34.32 6.74
CA GLY A 25 7.20 33.45 7.91
C GLY A 25 6.89 31.96 7.67
N GLN A 26 6.83 31.52 6.40
CA GLN A 26 6.38 30.16 6.07
C GLN A 26 7.31 29.08 6.65
N ALA A 27 8.63 29.27 6.54
CA ALA A 27 9.61 28.33 7.07
C ALA A 27 9.51 28.22 8.60
N ASP A 28 9.40 29.36 9.30
CA ASP A 28 9.29 29.39 10.76
C ASP A 28 7.99 28.74 11.24
N PHE A 29 6.87 29.02 10.57
CA PHE A 29 5.58 28.42 10.90
C PHE A 29 5.60 26.90 10.72
N MET A 30 6.16 26.41 9.60
CA MET A 30 6.21 24.98 9.30
C MET A 30 7.15 24.24 10.25
N ARG A 31 8.31 24.83 10.56
CA ARG A 31 9.25 24.29 11.56
C ARG A 31 8.60 24.27 12.94
N GLY A 32 7.93 25.34 13.34
CA GLY A 32 7.20 25.43 14.61
C GLY A 32 6.10 24.36 14.70
N ALA A 33 5.32 24.17 13.64
CA ALA A 33 4.29 23.14 13.57
C ALA A 33 4.86 21.71 13.65
N ALA A 34 6.04 21.46 13.06
CA ALA A 34 6.72 20.17 13.15
C ALA A 34 7.31 19.87 14.54
N LEU A 35 7.66 20.91 15.31
CA LEU A 35 8.24 20.75 16.66
C LEU A 35 7.18 20.76 17.77
N ALA A 36 5.99 21.31 17.50
CA ALA A 36 4.91 21.36 18.47
C ALA A 36 4.35 19.96 18.79
N GLU A 37 4.01 19.72 20.05
CA GLU A 37 3.34 18.48 20.46
C GLU A 37 1.98 18.35 19.74
N GLY A 38 1.80 17.24 19.01
CA GLY A 38 0.62 17.01 18.18
C GLY A 38 0.52 17.91 16.94
N GLY A 39 1.51 18.77 16.69
CA GLY A 39 1.56 19.65 15.54
C GLY A 39 1.72 18.88 14.22
N LYS A 40 1.20 19.45 13.13
CA LYS A 40 1.25 18.85 11.80
C LYS A 40 1.64 19.90 10.77
N SER A 41 2.74 19.65 10.07
CA SER A 41 3.18 20.45 8.93
C SER A 41 2.52 19.94 7.65
N ILE A 42 1.62 20.74 7.07
CA ILE A 42 0.79 20.34 5.93
C ILE A 42 1.01 21.31 4.77
N VAL A 43 1.40 20.77 3.61
CA VAL A 43 1.49 21.48 2.34
C VAL A 43 0.30 21.08 1.48
N VAL A 44 -0.52 22.06 1.09
CA VAL A 44 -1.64 21.84 0.17
C VAL A 44 -1.32 22.50 -1.17
N LEU A 45 -1.51 21.77 -2.27
CA LEU A 45 -1.37 22.29 -3.62
C LEU A 45 -2.25 21.52 -4.61
N PRO A 46 -2.80 22.18 -5.63
CA PRO A 46 -3.30 21.46 -6.80
C PRO A 46 -2.15 20.68 -7.44
N SER A 47 -2.40 19.45 -7.89
CA SER A 47 -1.36 18.63 -8.51
C SER A 47 -0.89 19.20 -9.86
N THR A 48 -1.69 20.08 -10.48
CA THR A 48 -1.38 20.68 -11.79
C THR A 48 -1.59 22.20 -11.84
N ALA A 49 -1.04 22.82 -12.88
CA ALA A 49 -1.18 24.22 -13.23
C ALA A 49 -1.48 24.36 -14.73
N GLN A 50 -1.80 25.59 -15.18
CA GLN A 50 -2.11 25.91 -16.58
C GLN A 50 -3.17 24.97 -17.19
N ASN A 51 -4.33 24.85 -16.52
CA ASN A 51 -5.45 24.00 -16.93
C ASN A 51 -5.05 22.51 -17.13
N GLY A 52 -4.20 21.97 -16.25
CA GLY A 52 -3.80 20.56 -16.29
C GLY A 52 -2.64 20.24 -17.23
N ASN A 53 -1.99 21.26 -17.82
CA ASN A 53 -0.89 21.06 -18.76
C ASN A 53 0.48 20.96 -18.10
N VAL A 54 0.61 21.45 -16.86
CA VAL A 54 1.89 21.44 -16.13
C VAL A 54 1.69 20.75 -14.78
N SER A 55 2.60 19.85 -14.40
CA SER A 55 2.61 19.24 -13.07
C SER A 55 3.23 20.18 -12.04
N ARG A 56 2.70 20.23 -10.82
CA ARG A 56 3.34 20.91 -9.67
C ARG A 56 4.15 19.97 -8.77
N ILE A 57 3.97 18.66 -8.95
CA ILE A 57 4.90 17.66 -8.42
C ILE A 57 5.91 17.39 -9.54
N VAL A 58 7.18 17.69 -9.28
CA VAL A 58 8.26 17.67 -10.27
C VAL A 58 9.41 16.78 -9.82
N PRO A 59 10.26 16.25 -10.72
CA PRO A 59 11.42 15.45 -10.32
C PRO A 59 12.38 16.24 -9.40
N PHE A 60 12.68 17.46 -9.81
CA PHE A 60 13.47 18.46 -9.09
C PHE A 60 12.81 19.82 -9.29
N LEU A 61 12.97 20.72 -8.30
CA LEU A 61 12.57 22.11 -8.48
C LEU A 61 13.34 22.71 -9.67
N ASP A 62 12.69 23.63 -10.38
CA ASP A 62 13.29 24.29 -11.53
C ASP A 62 14.65 24.91 -11.16
N GLU A 63 15.64 24.82 -12.05
CA GLU A 63 16.96 25.39 -11.82
C GLU A 63 16.86 26.89 -11.50
N GLY A 64 17.48 27.31 -10.40
CA GLY A 64 17.41 28.68 -9.89
C GLY A 64 16.26 28.97 -8.94
N ALA A 65 15.28 28.06 -8.78
CA ALA A 65 14.20 28.23 -7.82
C ALA A 65 14.70 28.15 -6.37
N GLY A 66 14.22 29.08 -5.54
CA GLY A 66 14.46 29.12 -4.11
C GLY A 66 13.71 28.03 -3.36
N VAL A 67 14.38 27.35 -2.43
CA VAL A 67 13.74 26.38 -1.52
C VAL A 67 13.13 27.13 -0.35
N THR A 68 11.82 27.28 -0.34
CA THR A 68 11.09 27.93 0.76
C THR A 68 10.91 27.00 1.96
N LEU A 69 10.54 25.73 1.72
CA LEU A 69 10.43 24.72 2.79
C LEU A 69 11.38 23.56 2.50
N THR A 70 12.17 23.22 3.52
CA THR A 70 13.08 22.08 3.43
C THR A 70 12.30 20.77 3.52
N ARG A 71 12.83 19.71 2.91
CA ARG A 71 12.21 18.37 2.97
C ARG A 71 12.01 17.85 4.39
N GLY A 72 12.81 18.31 5.36
CA GLY A 72 12.69 17.91 6.77
C GLY A 72 11.46 18.48 7.47
N ASP A 73 10.96 19.62 6.98
CA ASP A 73 9.79 20.30 7.56
C ASP A 73 8.49 19.83 6.95
N VAL A 74 8.51 19.26 5.75
CA VAL A 74 7.28 18.82 5.05
C VAL A 74 6.87 17.43 5.53
N TRP A 75 5.76 17.38 6.28
CA TRP A 75 5.23 16.11 6.81
C TRP A 75 4.08 15.57 5.97
N TYR A 76 3.10 16.40 5.65
CA TYR A 76 1.96 16.02 4.82
C TYR A 76 1.94 16.86 3.55
N VAL A 77 1.60 16.20 2.45
CA VAL A 77 1.32 16.85 1.16
C VAL A 77 -0.06 16.41 0.71
N VAL A 78 -0.91 17.37 0.35
CA VAL A 78 -2.30 17.12 -0.04
C VAL A 78 -2.55 17.69 -1.43
N THR A 79 -3.09 16.85 -2.31
CA THR A 79 -3.59 17.23 -3.63
C THR A 79 -5.03 16.74 -3.78
N GLU A 80 -5.66 17.08 -4.89
CA GLU A 80 -6.94 16.51 -5.32
C GLU A 80 -6.91 14.99 -5.60
N TYR A 81 -5.74 14.35 -5.55
CA TYR A 81 -5.54 12.91 -5.76
C TYR A 81 -5.10 12.16 -4.50
N GLY A 82 -5.13 12.81 -3.33
CA GLY A 82 -4.92 12.16 -2.04
C GLY A 82 -3.89 12.86 -1.14
N ILE A 83 -3.45 12.12 -0.12
CA ILE A 83 -2.59 12.61 0.95
C ILE A 83 -1.31 11.76 1.01
N ALA A 84 -0.15 12.41 0.95
CA ALA A 84 1.15 11.78 1.16
C ALA A 84 1.74 12.23 2.50
N TYR A 85 1.99 11.27 3.40
CA TYR A 85 2.80 11.49 4.59
C TYR A 85 4.28 11.18 4.29
N LEU A 86 5.19 12.10 4.60
CA LEU A 86 6.61 12.07 4.20
C LEU A 86 7.58 12.06 5.39
N HIS A 87 7.12 12.37 6.60
CA HIS A 87 8.01 12.47 7.76
C HIS A 87 8.53 11.08 8.18
N GLY A 88 9.84 10.99 8.43
CA GLY A 88 10.54 9.72 8.73
C GLY A 88 10.81 8.82 7.51
N LYS A 89 10.32 9.17 6.32
CA LYS A 89 10.53 8.40 5.09
C LYS A 89 11.87 8.74 4.43
N ASN A 90 12.51 7.73 3.82
CA ASN A 90 13.68 7.94 2.96
C ASN A 90 13.28 8.56 1.60
N VAL A 91 14.26 9.00 0.81
CA VAL A 91 14.00 9.69 -0.48
C VAL A 91 13.17 8.84 -1.44
N ARG A 92 13.40 7.52 -1.48
CA ARG A 92 12.64 6.61 -2.34
C ARG A 92 11.18 6.53 -1.96
N GLU A 93 10.91 6.33 -0.68
CA GLU A 93 9.55 6.30 -0.13
C GLU A 93 8.83 7.63 -0.32
N ARG A 94 9.55 8.75 -0.19
CA ARG A 94 9.01 10.10 -0.44
C ARG A 94 8.65 10.29 -1.90
N ALA A 95 9.54 9.93 -2.82
CA ALA A 95 9.30 10.01 -4.25
C ALA A 95 8.07 9.18 -4.65
N MET A 96 7.99 7.92 -4.19
CA MET A 96 6.83 7.07 -4.45
C MET A 96 5.53 7.64 -3.86
N SER A 97 5.59 8.20 -2.64
CA SER A 97 4.42 8.83 -2.00
C SER A 97 3.93 10.07 -2.76
N LEU A 98 4.85 10.89 -3.27
CA LEU A 98 4.52 12.08 -4.05
C LEU A 98 3.98 11.72 -5.44
N ILE A 99 4.56 10.72 -6.10
CA ILE A 99 4.05 10.18 -7.37
C ILE A 99 2.63 9.65 -7.20
N ALA A 100 2.34 8.95 -6.10
CA ALA A 100 1.03 8.38 -5.84
C ALA A 100 -0.09 9.44 -5.75
N ILE A 101 0.21 10.64 -5.24
CA ILE A 101 -0.74 11.77 -5.16
C ILE A 101 -0.60 12.77 -6.32
N ALA A 102 0.21 12.45 -7.33
CA ALA A 102 0.29 13.26 -8.54
C ALA A 102 -0.90 12.98 -9.47
N HIS A 103 -1.19 13.95 -10.34
CA HIS A 103 -2.21 13.81 -11.37
C HIS A 103 -1.88 12.63 -12.29
N PRO A 104 -2.84 11.72 -12.59
CA PRO A 104 -2.61 10.47 -13.33
C PRO A 104 -1.79 10.63 -14.62
N LYS A 105 -2.08 11.69 -15.40
CA LYS A 105 -1.34 12.08 -16.62
C LYS A 105 0.19 12.17 -16.45
N PHE A 106 0.67 12.56 -15.27
CA PHE A 106 2.10 12.81 -15.03
C PHE A 106 2.80 11.71 -14.22
N ARG A 107 2.07 10.74 -13.65
CA ARG A 107 2.65 9.68 -12.80
C ARG A 107 3.72 8.87 -13.53
N HIS A 108 3.45 8.46 -14.77
CA HIS A 108 4.40 7.69 -15.57
C HIS A 108 5.68 8.49 -15.85
N TRP A 109 5.54 9.77 -16.25
CA TRP A 109 6.70 10.64 -16.48
C TRP A 109 7.53 10.84 -15.20
N LEU A 110 6.87 11.09 -14.06
CA LEU A 110 7.56 11.24 -12.78
C LEU A 110 8.29 9.95 -12.37
N LEU A 111 7.68 8.79 -12.60
CA LEU A 111 8.31 7.50 -12.33
C LEU A 111 9.58 7.31 -13.15
N GLU A 112 9.53 7.59 -14.45
CA GLU A 112 10.69 7.44 -15.35
C GLU A 112 11.81 8.41 -15.00
N GLU A 113 11.50 9.67 -14.69
CA GLU A 113 12.52 10.62 -14.23
C GLU A 113 13.08 10.20 -12.85
N ALA A 114 12.24 9.71 -11.93
CA ALA A 114 12.70 9.19 -10.64
C ALA A 114 13.67 8.01 -10.80
N LYS A 115 13.41 7.08 -11.73
CA LYS A 115 14.33 5.98 -12.07
C LYS A 115 15.63 6.49 -12.64
N LYS A 116 15.56 7.40 -13.62
CA LYS A 116 16.72 8.01 -14.28
C LYS A 116 17.67 8.68 -13.28
N PHE A 117 17.12 9.37 -12.28
CA PHE A 117 17.89 10.05 -11.25
C PHE A 117 18.17 9.20 -10.00
N ASN A 118 17.88 7.90 -10.04
CA ASN A 118 18.08 6.96 -8.93
C ASN A 118 17.37 7.37 -7.63
N LEU A 119 16.25 8.08 -7.73
CA LEU A 119 15.37 8.37 -6.60
C LEU A 119 14.57 7.13 -6.20
N ILE A 120 14.25 6.27 -7.17
CA ILE A 120 13.56 4.99 -6.96
C ILE A 120 14.31 3.83 -7.64
N PHE A 121 13.87 2.59 -7.39
CA PHE A 121 14.46 1.41 -8.03
C PHE A 121 14.27 1.45 -9.55
N LYS A 122 15.28 1.02 -10.31
CA LYS A 122 15.24 1.06 -11.78
C LYS A 122 14.19 0.11 -12.35
N ASP A 123 13.99 -1.01 -11.68
CA ASP A 123 13.00 -2.05 -11.94
C ASP A 123 11.66 -1.78 -11.25
N GLN A 124 11.43 -0.57 -10.69
CA GLN A 124 10.14 -0.23 -10.10
C GLN A 124 9.02 -0.35 -11.14
N ALA A 125 8.14 -1.32 -10.92
CA ALA A 125 6.98 -1.58 -11.75
C ALA A 125 5.80 -0.70 -11.35
N PHE A 126 4.89 -0.48 -12.30
CA PHE A 126 3.71 0.38 -12.14
C PHE A 126 2.59 -0.10 -13.07
N ILE A 127 1.36 -0.15 -12.55
CA ILE A 127 0.17 -0.46 -13.35
C ILE A 127 -0.50 0.86 -13.78
N PRO A 128 -0.47 1.21 -15.08
CA PRO A 128 -1.05 2.47 -15.55
C PRO A 128 -2.58 2.43 -15.63
N GLY A 129 -3.17 3.61 -15.59
CA GLY A 129 -4.60 3.82 -15.80
C GLY A 129 -5.47 3.43 -14.60
N SER A 130 -6.75 3.15 -14.86
CA SER A 130 -7.75 2.84 -13.83
C SER A 130 -7.50 1.50 -13.13
N LYS A 131 -6.80 0.57 -13.79
CA LYS A 131 -6.52 -0.78 -13.26
C LYS A 131 -5.59 -0.78 -12.05
N GLY A 132 -4.66 0.17 -11.98
CA GLY A 132 -3.79 0.40 -10.83
C GLY A 132 -4.28 1.53 -9.92
N GLN A 133 -5.46 2.09 -10.17
CA GLN A 133 -6.01 3.14 -9.33
C GLN A 133 -6.50 2.53 -8.02
N TYR A 134 -6.03 3.10 -6.93
CA TYR A 134 -6.38 2.65 -5.59
C TYR A 134 -7.89 2.81 -5.33
N PRO A 135 -8.62 1.72 -4.98
CA PRO A 135 -10.06 1.77 -4.78
C PRO A 135 -10.39 2.12 -3.32
N GLU A 136 -10.49 3.42 -3.03
CA GLU A 136 -10.75 3.97 -1.69
C GLU A 136 -12.07 3.48 -1.08
N GLU A 137 -13.07 3.17 -1.90
CA GLU A 137 -14.37 2.65 -1.49
C GLU A 137 -14.31 1.27 -0.81
N LEU A 138 -13.18 0.57 -0.94
CA LEU A 138 -12.94 -0.72 -0.29
C LEU A 138 -12.30 -0.57 1.11
N GLU A 139 -11.99 0.65 1.56
CA GLU A 139 -11.54 0.87 2.92
C GLU A 139 -12.67 0.65 3.92
N THR A 140 -12.43 -0.12 4.99
CA THR A 140 -13.47 -0.42 5.96
C THR A 140 -12.93 -0.83 7.33
N TYR A 141 -13.66 -0.52 8.40
CA TYR A 141 -13.36 -1.00 9.74
C TYR A 141 -14.15 -2.28 10.03
N ARG A 142 -13.51 -3.21 10.75
CA ARG A 142 -14.10 -4.46 11.21
C ARG A 142 -13.67 -4.74 12.64
N THR A 143 -14.58 -5.24 13.45
CA THR A 143 -14.28 -5.68 14.82
C THR A 143 -14.25 -7.19 14.85
N THR A 144 -13.16 -7.77 15.36
CA THR A 144 -13.07 -9.22 15.53
C THR A 144 -13.97 -9.68 16.67
N LYS A 145 -14.21 -11.00 16.77
CA LYS A 145 -14.93 -11.61 17.89
C LYS A 145 -14.29 -11.36 19.27
N THR A 146 -13.00 -11.02 19.30
CA THR A 146 -12.28 -10.69 20.53
C THR A 146 -12.38 -9.21 20.91
N GLY A 147 -13.08 -8.40 20.11
CA GLY A 147 -13.22 -6.96 20.31
C GLY A 147 -12.10 -6.12 19.69
N LEU A 148 -11.15 -6.73 18.99
CA LEU A 148 -10.08 -6.01 18.30
C LEU A 148 -10.64 -5.27 17.09
N GLU A 149 -10.51 -3.95 17.07
CA GLU A 149 -10.83 -3.13 15.90
C GLU A 149 -9.68 -3.16 14.89
N VAL A 150 -10.00 -3.50 13.65
CA VAL A 150 -9.05 -3.67 12.55
C VAL A 150 -9.51 -2.83 11.37
N PHE A 151 -8.60 -2.03 10.84
CA PHE A 151 -8.82 -1.32 9.58
C PHE A 151 -8.38 -2.20 8.42
N LEU A 152 -9.30 -2.49 7.51
CA LEU A 152 -9.04 -3.23 6.28
C LEU A 152 -8.97 -2.25 5.11
N ARG A 153 -7.92 -2.35 4.32
CA ARG A 153 -7.81 -1.59 3.07
C ARG A 153 -7.02 -2.34 2.01
N PRO A 154 -7.24 -2.05 0.71
CA PRO A 154 -6.36 -2.54 -0.33
C PRO A 154 -4.90 -2.11 -0.08
N VAL A 155 -3.98 -2.91 -0.59
CA VAL A 155 -2.56 -2.54 -0.64
C VAL A 155 -2.37 -1.31 -1.53
N LYS A 156 -1.41 -0.46 -1.21
CA LYS A 156 -0.96 0.66 -2.05
C LYS A 156 0.41 0.33 -2.60
N LEU A 157 0.76 0.90 -3.75
CA LEU A 157 2.11 0.83 -4.31
C LEU A 157 3.18 1.31 -3.31
N THR A 158 2.82 2.23 -2.41
CA THR A 158 3.71 2.79 -1.38
C THR A 158 3.83 1.94 -0.13
N ASP A 159 3.13 0.80 -0.03
CA ASP A 159 3.14 -0.06 1.16
C ASP A 159 4.30 -1.06 1.17
N GLU A 160 5.19 -1.04 0.16
CA GLU A 160 6.33 -1.95 0.10
C GLU A 160 7.16 -1.98 1.41
N PRO A 161 7.49 -0.84 2.05
CA PRO A 161 8.18 -0.86 3.34
C PRO A 161 7.35 -1.45 4.48
N LEU A 162 6.03 -1.23 4.48
CA LEU A 162 5.11 -1.77 5.50
C LEU A 162 5.01 -3.28 5.38
N LEU A 163 4.90 -3.80 4.15
CA LEU A 163 4.89 -5.24 3.89
C LEU A 163 6.24 -5.88 4.21
N LYS A 164 7.34 -5.19 3.90
CA LYS A 164 8.67 -5.62 4.33
C LYS A 164 8.70 -5.79 5.85
N GLU A 165 8.41 -4.74 6.61
CA GLU A 165 8.39 -4.78 8.07
C GLU A 165 7.48 -5.90 8.59
N PHE A 166 6.29 -6.05 8.01
CA PHE A 166 5.36 -7.13 8.34
C PHE A 166 5.99 -8.50 8.16
N PHE A 167 6.52 -8.84 6.98
CA PHE A 167 7.08 -10.16 6.71
C PHE A 167 8.32 -10.46 7.57
N TYR A 168 9.20 -9.48 7.79
CA TYR A 168 10.37 -9.64 8.68
C TYR A 168 9.98 -9.79 10.16
N SER A 169 8.75 -9.43 10.54
CA SER A 169 8.23 -9.61 11.91
C SER A 169 7.58 -10.98 12.16
N LEU A 170 7.38 -11.79 11.12
CA LEU A 170 6.75 -13.11 11.22
C LEU A 170 7.75 -14.16 11.71
N SER A 171 7.26 -15.18 12.40
CA SER A 171 8.07 -16.37 12.69
C SER A 171 8.37 -17.19 11.43
N ASP A 172 9.50 -17.92 11.43
CA ASP A 172 9.86 -18.84 10.35
C ASP A 172 8.76 -19.85 10.05
N GLN A 173 8.04 -20.31 11.08
CA GLN A 173 6.91 -21.22 10.92
C GLN A 173 5.74 -20.57 10.17
N THR A 174 5.44 -19.30 10.46
CA THR A 174 4.36 -18.56 9.78
C THR A 174 4.73 -18.28 8.32
N ILE A 175 5.99 -17.91 8.04
CA ILE A 175 6.48 -17.73 6.67
C ILE A 175 6.44 -19.05 5.90
N TYR A 176 6.92 -20.14 6.51
CA TYR A 176 6.89 -21.47 5.91
C TYR A 176 5.46 -21.90 5.54
N LYS A 177 4.49 -21.68 6.45
CA LYS A 177 3.08 -22.01 6.19
C LYS A 177 2.44 -21.16 5.09
N ARG A 178 2.87 -19.90 4.93
CA ARG A 178 2.32 -18.99 3.91
C ARG A 178 2.90 -19.25 2.52
N PHE A 179 4.16 -19.63 2.43
CA PHE A 179 4.89 -19.76 1.17
C PHE A 179 5.28 -21.19 0.81
N ILE A 180 4.96 -22.17 1.66
CA ILE A 180 5.31 -23.58 1.49
C ILE A 180 6.83 -23.72 1.22
N SER A 181 7.64 -22.84 1.82
CA SER A 181 9.08 -22.78 1.61
C SER A 181 9.81 -22.16 2.79
N VAL A 182 11.02 -22.63 3.08
CA VAL A 182 11.85 -22.23 4.26
C VAL A 182 12.59 -20.91 4.01
N ARG A 183 12.04 -20.03 3.17
CA ARG A 183 12.73 -18.80 2.76
C ARG A 183 12.64 -17.72 3.82
N THR A 184 13.73 -17.02 4.08
CA THR A 184 13.81 -15.99 5.13
C THR A 184 13.95 -14.57 4.58
N ASP A 185 14.20 -14.39 3.27
CA ASP A 185 14.39 -13.08 2.66
C ASP A 185 13.16 -12.58 1.90
N MET A 186 12.94 -11.26 1.98
CA MET A 186 11.93 -10.52 1.19
C MET A 186 12.64 -9.41 0.41
N PRO A 187 13.19 -9.74 -0.77
CA PRO A 187 13.82 -8.76 -1.64
C PRO A 187 12.77 -7.89 -2.34
N HIS A 188 13.22 -6.77 -2.92
CA HIS A 188 12.35 -5.79 -3.58
C HIS A 188 11.48 -6.44 -4.65
N GLU A 189 12.07 -7.25 -5.52
CA GLU A 189 11.39 -7.90 -6.65
C GLU A 189 10.18 -8.71 -6.20
N ARG A 190 10.28 -9.38 -5.05
CA ARG A 190 9.19 -10.17 -4.47
C ARG A 190 8.13 -9.30 -3.81
N LEU A 191 8.54 -8.23 -3.11
CA LEU A 191 7.57 -7.30 -2.51
C LEU A 191 6.75 -6.57 -3.59
N GLN A 192 7.33 -6.32 -4.77
CA GLN A 192 6.62 -5.76 -5.91
C GLN A 192 5.43 -6.62 -6.35
N GLU A 193 5.52 -7.97 -6.26
CA GLU A 193 4.40 -8.88 -6.57
C GLU A 193 3.17 -8.63 -5.67
N PHE A 194 3.35 -8.06 -4.48
CA PHE A 194 2.25 -7.74 -3.57
C PHE A 194 1.70 -6.33 -3.72
N VAL A 195 2.52 -5.36 -4.13
CA VAL A 195 2.11 -3.94 -4.14
C VAL A 195 1.81 -3.41 -5.55
N VAL A 196 2.32 -4.07 -6.59
CA VAL A 196 2.11 -3.73 -8.00
C VAL A 196 1.04 -4.67 -8.56
N ILE A 197 -0.22 -4.46 -8.15
CA ILE A 197 -1.33 -5.33 -8.55
C ILE A 197 -2.31 -4.63 -9.50
N ASP A 198 -2.92 -5.40 -10.40
CA ASP A 198 -4.09 -5.00 -11.17
C ASP A 198 -5.34 -5.41 -10.36
N TYR A 199 -6.04 -4.43 -9.76
CA TYR A 199 -7.20 -4.69 -8.88
C TYR A 199 -8.36 -5.41 -9.58
N SER A 200 -8.34 -5.48 -10.91
CA SER A 200 -9.34 -6.24 -11.69
C SER A 200 -9.03 -7.73 -11.80
N LYS A 201 -7.79 -8.14 -11.51
CA LYS A 201 -7.32 -9.53 -11.61
C LYS A 201 -6.89 -10.10 -10.28
N GLU A 202 -6.43 -9.26 -9.38
CA GLU A 202 -5.86 -9.64 -8.10
C GLU A 202 -6.33 -8.66 -7.04
N MET A 203 -6.51 -9.13 -5.82
CA MET A 203 -6.87 -8.29 -4.69
C MET A 203 -5.97 -8.63 -3.52
N VAL A 204 -5.33 -7.63 -2.94
CA VAL A 204 -4.54 -7.76 -1.71
C VAL A 204 -5.09 -6.77 -0.69
N ILE A 205 -5.56 -7.28 0.43
CA ILE A 205 -6.10 -6.51 1.56
C ILE A 205 -5.13 -6.60 2.73
N LEU A 206 -4.79 -5.44 3.28
CA LEU A 206 -4.04 -5.30 4.52
C LEU A 206 -5.00 -5.16 5.70
N ALA A 207 -4.75 -5.92 6.76
CA ALA A 207 -5.33 -5.70 8.08
C ALA A 207 -4.38 -4.85 8.91
N ILE A 208 -4.83 -3.69 9.35
CA ILE A 208 -4.01 -2.65 9.96
C ILE A 208 -4.56 -2.29 11.35
N LEU A 209 -3.65 -2.12 12.32
CA LEU A 209 -3.92 -1.40 13.56
C LEU A 209 -3.40 0.02 13.44
N GLN A 210 -4.26 1.00 13.72
CA GLN A 210 -3.84 2.39 13.81
C GLN A 210 -3.19 2.65 15.17
N ARG A 211 -1.90 3.03 15.17
CA ARG A 211 -1.17 3.52 16.35
C ARG A 211 -0.84 4.99 16.14
N GLY A 212 -1.83 5.85 16.32
CA GLY A 212 -1.71 7.29 16.07
C GLY A 212 -1.49 7.58 14.59
N VAL A 213 -0.30 8.08 14.22
CA VAL A 213 0.06 8.37 12.82
C VAL A 213 0.68 7.15 12.12
N LYS A 214 1.09 6.12 12.87
CA LYS A 214 1.71 4.93 12.30
C LYS A 214 0.65 3.85 12.04
N GLU A 215 0.75 3.26 10.87
CA GLU A 215 0.03 2.04 10.51
C GLU A 215 0.91 0.84 10.87
N GLU A 216 0.34 -0.14 11.58
CA GLU A 216 0.97 -1.45 11.75
C GLU A 216 0.15 -2.49 11.00
N VAL A 217 0.75 -3.13 9.99
CA VAL A 217 0.13 -4.27 9.33
C VAL A 217 0.21 -5.48 10.25
N ILE A 218 -0.95 -6.08 10.54
CA ILE A 218 -1.08 -7.26 11.41
C ILE A 218 -1.56 -8.49 10.65
N GLY A 219 -1.98 -8.34 9.39
CA GLY A 219 -2.30 -9.43 8.50
C GLY A 219 -2.41 -8.98 7.06
N VAL A 220 -2.23 -9.94 6.14
CA VAL A 220 -2.36 -9.76 4.70
C VAL A 220 -3.20 -10.90 4.17
N GLY A 221 -4.24 -10.59 3.41
CA GLY A 221 -5.01 -11.56 2.66
C GLY A 221 -5.05 -11.18 1.19
N GLN A 222 -4.95 -12.16 0.31
CA GLN A 222 -5.00 -11.92 -1.13
C GLN A 222 -5.77 -12.99 -1.85
N TYR A 223 -6.31 -12.63 -3.02
CA TYR A 223 -6.71 -13.61 -4.02
C TYR A 223 -6.29 -13.19 -5.43
N GLY A 224 -5.96 -14.16 -6.27
CA GLY A 224 -5.70 -13.98 -7.71
C GLY A 224 -6.76 -14.71 -8.54
N ILE A 225 -7.36 -14.04 -9.52
CA ILE A 225 -8.47 -14.58 -10.32
C ILE A 225 -7.94 -15.53 -11.39
N ASP A 226 -8.52 -16.73 -11.45
CA ASP A 226 -8.42 -17.62 -12.60
C ASP A 226 -9.65 -17.44 -13.50
N GLU A 227 -9.46 -16.68 -14.58
CA GLU A 227 -10.49 -16.38 -15.58
C GLU A 227 -11.06 -17.64 -16.25
N ARG A 228 -10.32 -18.77 -16.27
CA ARG A 228 -10.79 -20.01 -16.91
C ARG A 228 -11.83 -20.72 -16.05
N THR A 229 -11.59 -20.76 -14.74
CA THR A 229 -12.44 -21.49 -13.80
C THR A 229 -13.47 -20.59 -13.11
N HIS A 230 -13.36 -19.26 -13.27
CA HIS A 230 -14.16 -18.26 -12.55
C HIS A 230 -14.05 -18.43 -11.03
N THR A 231 -12.87 -18.87 -10.58
CA THR A 231 -12.51 -18.97 -9.16
C THR A 231 -11.29 -18.10 -8.89
N ALA A 232 -10.90 -17.95 -7.64
CA ALA A 232 -9.66 -17.27 -7.29
C ALA A 232 -8.81 -18.06 -6.30
N GLU A 233 -7.50 -18.05 -6.50
CA GLU A 233 -6.56 -18.64 -5.55
C GLU A 233 -6.41 -17.72 -4.35
N ILE A 234 -6.82 -18.17 -3.16
CA ILE A 234 -6.79 -17.36 -1.93
C ILE A 234 -5.62 -17.75 -1.03
N ALA A 235 -4.98 -16.75 -0.47
CA ALA A 235 -3.96 -16.95 0.54
C ALA A 235 -3.96 -15.84 1.58
N LEU A 236 -3.62 -16.19 2.83
CA LEU A 236 -3.62 -15.23 3.93
C LEU A 236 -2.54 -15.56 4.96
N VAL A 237 -2.09 -14.51 5.65
CA VAL A 237 -1.09 -14.57 6.71
C VAL A 237 -1.42 -13.54 7.78
N VAL A 238 -1.25 -13.92 9.04
CA VAL A 238 -1.50 -13.06 10.20
C VAL A 238 -0.27 -13.13 11.09
N LYS A 239 0.17 -11.96 11.56
CA LYS A 239 1.29 -11.83 12.49
C LYS A 239 1.05 -12.68 13.73
N ASP A 240 2.07 -13.39 14.20
CA ASP A 240 1.97 -14.44 15.21
C ASP A 240 1.21 -13.98 16.47
N GLU A 241 1.51 -12.78 16.97
CA GLU A 241 0.87 -12.15 18.13
C GLU A 241 -0.64 -11.90 17.98
N TYR A 242 -1.14 -11.89 16.74
CA TYR A 242 -2.54 -11.60 16.38
C TYR A 242 -3.28 -12.83 15.84
N GLN A 243 -2.63 -13.99 15.78
CA GLN A 243 -3.28 -15.25 15.48
C GLN A 243 -4.28 -15.62 16.58
N ASN A 244 -5.32 -16.37 16.22
CA ASN A 244 -6.43 -16.74 17.11
C ASN A 244 -7.23 -15.57 17.73
N LYS A 245 -6.96 -14.32 17.33
CA LYS A 245 -7.74 -13.13 17.73
C LYS A 245 -8.86 -12.76 16.76
N GLY A 246 -9.06 -13.55 15.71
CA GLY A 246 -10.12 -13.37 14.70
C GLY A 246 -9.74 -12.54 13.47
N VAL A 247 -8.48 -12.08 13.36
CA VAL A 247 -8.00 -11.27 12.23
C VAL A 247 -8.11 -12.02 10.90
N GLY A 248 -7.62 -13.27 10.85
CA GLY A 248 -7.70 -14.09 9.62
C GLY A 248 -9.14 -14.35 9.17
N ARG A 249 -10.08 -14.47 10.11
CA ARG A 249 -11.50 -14.61 9.83
C ARG A 249 -12.08 -13.35 9.21
N VAL A 250 -11.82 -12.20 9.82
CA VAL A 250 -12.29 -10.91 9.30
C VAL A 250 -11.72 -10.62 7.90
N LEU A 251 -10.44 -10.93 7.66
CA LEU A 251 -9.84 -10.85 6.32
C LEU A 251 -10.54 -11.77 5.32
N LEU A 252 -10.73 -13.04 5.67
CA LEU A 252 -11.36 -14.01 4.79
C LEU A 252 -12.83 -13.68 4.51
N GLU A 253 -13.59 -13.23 5.52
CA GLU A 253 -14.97 -12.73 5.37
C GLU A 253 -15.00 -11.58 4.35
N TYR A 254 -14.11 -10.59 4.50
CA TYR A 254 -14.08 -9.45 3.60
C TYR A 254 -13.64 -9.82 2.17
N LEU A 255 -12.60 -10.63 2.00
CA LEU A 255 -12.20 -11.13 0.69
C LEU A 255 -13.32 -11.94 0.02
N THR A 256 -14.08 -12.73 0.79
CA THR A 256 -15.26 -13.45 0.28
C THR A 256 -16.33 -12.49 -0.21
N GLU A 257 -16.61 -11.40 0.51
CA GLU A 257 -17.54 -10.35 0.07
C GLU A 257 -17.11 -9.73 -1.25
N LEU A 258 -15.82 -9.40 -1.40
CA LEU A 258 -15.26 -8.82 -2.62
C LEU A 258 -15.34 -9.80 -3.81
N ALA A 259 -14.92 -11.05 -3.59
CA ALA A 259 -14.96 -12.09 -4.62
C ALA A 259 -16.38 -12.36 -5.11
N LYS A 260 -17.35 -12.43 -4.20
CA LYS A 260 -18.78 -12.56 -4.55
C LYS A 260 -19.30 -11.38 -5.36
N LYS A 261 -18.93 -10.15 -4.99
CA LYS A 261 -19.30 -8.93 -5.75
C LYS A 261 -18.71 -8.92 -7.15
N GLN A 262 -17.54 -9.52 -7.35
CA GLN A 262 -16.92 -9.71 -8.67
C GLN A 262 -17.52 -10.89 -9.47
N GLY A 263 -18.45 -11.65 -8.89
CA GLY A 263 -19.11 -12.77 -9.57
C GLY A 263 -18.29 -14.07 -9.60
N LEU A 264 -17.28 -14.20 -8.75
CA LEU A 264 -16.49 -15.44 -8.63
C LEU A 264 -17.34 -16.55 -8.00
N LEU A 265 -17.10 -17.79 -8.43
CA LEU A 265 -17.84 -18.98 -7.99
C LEU A 265 -17.31 -19.57 -6.68
N GLY A 266 -16.08 -19.23 -6.32
CA GLY A 266 -15.41 -19.80 -5.15
C GLY A 266 -13.93 -19.49 -5.13
N PHE A 267 -13.25 -20.10 -4.17
CA PHE A 267 -11.81 -20.02 -4.00
C PHE A 267 -11.13 -21.38 -4.18
N THR A 268 -9.86 -21.34 -4.58
CA THR A 268 -8.92 -22.46 -4.47
C THR A 268 -7.83 -22.10 -3.46
N ALA A 269 -7.26 -23.10 -2.78
CA ALA A 269 -6.13 -22.87 -1.88
C ALA A 269 -5.27 -24.13 -1.73
N GLU A 270 -3.96 -23.93 -1.61
CA GLU A 270 -3.01 -24.95 -1.19
C GLU A 270 -2.63 -24.73 0.28
N VAL A 271 -2.81 -25.75 1.11
CA VAL A 271 -2.60 -25.64 2.56
C VAL A 271 -1.84 -26.86 3.06
N LEU A 272 -0.70 -26.64 3.73
CA LEU A 272 0.03 -27.71 4.41
C LEU A 272 -0.88 -28.49 5.36
N ALA A 273 -0.76 -29.82 5.36
CA ALA A 273 -1.63 -30.69 6.16
C ALA A 273 -1.55 -30.46 7.67
N ASP A 274 -0.43 -29.90 8.16
CA ASP A 274 -0.19 -29.54 9.54
C ASP A 274 -0.75 -28.15 9.92
N ASN A 275 -1.18 -27.34 8.95
CA ASN A 275 -1.75 -26.02 9.17
C ASN A 275 -3.23 -26.11 9.58
N LYS A 276 -3.48 -26.71 10.75
CA LYS A 276 -4.81 -26.92 11.30
C LYS A 276 -5.60 -25.62 11.50
N ILE A 277 -4.90 -24.53 11.84
CA ILE A 277 -5.52 -23.20 12.00
C ILE A 277 -6.20 -22.77 10.70
N MET A 278 -5.50 -22.88 9.56
CA MET A 278 -6.02 -22.47 8.26
C MET A 278 -7.15 -23.40 7.78
N LEU A 279 -6.99 -24.71 7.95
CA LEU A 279 -8.01 -25.69 7.60
C LEU A 279 -9.32 -25.43 8.37
N HIS A 280 -9.23 -25.22 9.69
CA HIS A 280 -10.39 -24.89 10.51
C HIS A 280 -11.00 -23.54 10.16
N LEU A 281 -10.17 -22.56 9.79
CA LEU A 281 -10.66 -21.26 9.34
C LEU A 281 -11.56 -21.43 8.10
N PHE A 282 -11.08 -22.13 7.07
CA PHE A 282 -11.87 -22.40 5.86
C PHE A 282 -13.15 -23.20 6.14
N GLU A 283 -13.08 -24.25 6.97
CA GLU A 283 -14.26 -25.03 7.37
C GLU A 283 -15.32 -24.18 8.07
N SER A 284 -14.90 -23.19 8.86
CA SER A 284 -15.80 -22.32 9.62
C SER A 284 -16.55 -21.28 8.78
N MET A 285 -16.18 -21.11 7.50
CA MET A 285 -16.77 -20.12 6.59
C MET A 285 -18.05 -20.60 5.88
N GLY A 286 -18.41 -21.88 6.03
CA GLY A 286 -19.62 -22.42 5.42
C GLY A 286 -19.53 -22.61 3.90
N PHE A 287 -18.32 -22.67 3.35
CA PHE A 287 -18.08 -23.05 1.95
C PHE A 287 -18.44 -24.52 1.71
N GLU A 288 -18.74 -24.86 0.45
CA GLU A 288 -18.72 -26.25 0.01
C GLU A 288 -17.28 -26.62 -0.33
N ILE A 289 -16.66 -27.43 0.51
CA ILE A 289 -15.23 -27.74 0.44
C ILE A 289 -15.02 -29.13 -0.13
N GLU A 290 -14.32 -29.21 -1.26
CA GLU A 290 -13.68 -30.44 -1.74
C GLU A 290 -12.21 -30.39 -1.35
N LYS A 291 -11.69 -31.49 -0.79
CA LYS A 291 -10.30 -31.61 -0.37
C LYS A 291 -9.64 -32.75 -1.12
N ARG A 292 -8.46 -32.48 -1.69
CA ARG A 292 -7.57 -33.50 -2.25
C ARG A 292 -6.25 -33.45 -1.51
N TYR A 293 -5.75 -34.60 -1.10
CA TYR A 293 -4.44 -34.71 -0.46
C TYR A 293 -3.39 -35.04 -1.52
N ASP A 294 -2.30 -34.28 -1.52
CA ASP A 294 -1.11 -34.56 -2.33
C ASP A 294 -0.06 -35.30 -1.49
N GLU A 295 0.70 -36.18 -2.13
CA GLU A 295 1.80 -36.95 -1.52
C GLU A 295 2.91 -36.03 -0.97
N SER A 296 2.97 -34.78 -1.43
CA SER A 296 3.86 -33.72 -0.92
C SER A 296 3.49 -33.19 0.47
N GLY A 297 2.37 -33.62 1.06
CA GLY A 297 1.92 -33.16 2.38
C GLY A 297 1.03 -31.91 2.36
N VAL A 298 0.51 -31.55 1.20
CA VAL A 298 -0.37 -30.39 0.97
C VAL A 298 -1.80 -30.86 0.70
N TYR A 299 -2.79 -30.12 1.21
CA TYR A 299 -4.18 -30.21 0.78
C TYR A 299 -4.46 -29.17 -0.29
N GLU A 300 -4.93 -29.62 -1.44
CA GLU A 300 -5.61 -28.78 -2.42
C GLU A 300 -7.08 -28.67 -2.03
N LEU A 301 -7.54 -27.44 -1.81
CA LEU A 301 -8.92 -27.13 -1.43
C LEU A 301 -9.61 -26.43 -2.58
N LYS A 302 -10.82 -26.90 -2.92
CA LYS A 302 -11.77 -26.15 -3.74
C LYS A 302 -12.96 -25.76 -2.87
N MET A 303 -13.22 -24.47 -2.75
CA MET A 303 -14.16 -23.89 -1.80
C MET A 303 -15.21 -23.08 -2.56
N ARG A 304 -16.35 -23.69 -2.87
CA ARG A 304 -17.42 -22.99 -3.61
C ARG A 304 -18.23 -22.11 -2.68
N PHE A 305 -18.61 -20.95 -3.20
CA PHE A 305 -19.54 -20.07 -2.52
C PHE A 305 -20.96 -20.61 -2.59
N ARG A 306 -21.69 -20.48 -1.49
CA ARG A 306 -23.16 -20.61 -1.46
C ARG A 306 -23.82 -19.29 -1.82
#